data_AF-A0A382E6J0-F1
#
_entry.id   AF-A0A382E6J0-F1
#
_cell.length_a   1.000
_cell.length_b   1.000
_cell.length_c   1.000
_cell.angle_alpha   90.00
_cell.angle_beta   90.00
_cell.angle_gamma   90.00
#
_symmetry.space_group_name_H-M   'P 1'
#
loop_
_entity.id
_entity.type
_entity.pdbx_description
1 polymer ?
#
loop_
_entity_poly.entity_id
_entity_poly.type
_entity_poly.pdbx_seq_one_letter_code
_entity_poly.pdbx_strand_id
1 'polypeptide(L)'
;MVLDGLSPQGVDVIASKGQTKQLKEYKNKTGETPLYNPSLFGGMPVYFRIPPKAISIDSLFSYLGGIVSNVFLWYLLGGSGVFFLCRFLGLGQFPSFFGALGFVLYPHYQALWAEGHFMKFRAIMIIPWVCMTSVFFFRKTSIISMGLFALAWGIQIRTQHYQIVFYTALLIFVIGLISLIRWIKDRKWNIILKSATLTLIGIFIALMSASQPLFLAREYLPYSTRGANTINLSEADSKQGGSGGVGLSYATQWSTHPAETGTWILPHFYGGMSGIKYYGDTYPSLKGKTIPGYWGYMPFTQSYEYMGPLILILFVLGIISTRKSHLVSGLVGLSIFLVLLSFGHHFEFFYSLFFDYFPFFNKFRAPMMSITVTFFIIILISAFGLEYLMGAEKKDFRQSLWIFGCFCAIGFIIWFLSSGFLFSHVNDSYGEETIRIIKTIRKELLQNDFIRYFLIVGTTAGVIVAFFMNRINSYFMAIFLTGIMIIDLINVQSKKEIKFSDIKKLERKHFKKTSADNFFLSDKEIFRIFPIGKLFGSNQWSYYHQSIGGYSSIKMNGIQEIITNNLYHPM
;
A
#
# COMPACT_ATOMS: atom_id res chain seq x y z
N MET A 1 -17.55 -4.93 -15.07
CA MET A 1 -16.84 -5.71 -14.01
C MET A 1 -17.75 -6.73 -13.34
N VAL A 2 -18.81 -6.33 -12.63
CA VAL A 2 -19.79 -7.32 -12.09
C VAL A 2 -20.71 -7.85 -13.17
N LEU A 3 -21.19 -6.98 -14.06
CA LEU A 3 -22.13 -7.35 -15.12
C LEU A 3 -21.52 -8.31 -16.17
N ASP A 4 -20.19 -8.29 -16.34
CA ASP A 4 -19.47 -9.08 -17.35
C ASP A 4 -18.76 -10.32 -16.76
N GLY A 5 -18.76 -10.51 -15.44
CA GLY A 5 -18.05 -11.60 -14.75
C GLY A 5 -16.50 -11.56 -14.90
N LEU A 6 -15.93 -10.44 -15.34
CA LEU A 6 -14.50 -10.28 -15.57
C LEU A 6 -13.76 -9.86 -14.30
N SER A 7 -12.49 -10.26 -14.18
CA SER A 7 -11.63 -9.83 -13.07
C SER A 7 -10.22 -9.45 -13.55
N PRO A 8 -9.45 -8.72 -12.73
CA PRO A 8 -8.09 -8.31 -13.07
C PRO A 8 -7.14 -9.51 -13.26
N GLN A 9 -6.27 -9.42 -14.26
CA GLN A 9 -5.15 -10.32 -14.45
C GLN A 9 -4.01 -9.93 -13.49
N GLY A 10 -3.99 -10.47 -12.27
CA GLY A 10 -2.90 -10.31 -11.32
C GLY A 10 -2.05 -11.57 -11.20
N VAL A 11 -0.73 -11.42 -11.00
CA VAL A 11 0.18 -12.56 -10.80
C VAL A 11 -0.24 -13.36 -9.56
N ASP A 12 -0.56 -12.66 -8.45
CA ASP A 12 -1.04 -13.31 -7.23
C ASP A 12 -2.43 -13.92 -7.41
N VAL A 13 -3.29 -13.36 -8.28
CA VAL A 13 -4.63 -13.89 -8.57
C VAL A 13 -4.52 -15.27 -9.23
N ILE A 14 -3.64 -15.41 -10.23
CA ILE A 14 -3.41 -16.68 -10.93
C ILE A 14 -2.67 -17.66 -10.01
N ALA A 15 -1.61 -17.23 -9.33
CA ALA A 15 -0.85 -18.07 -8.40
C ALA A 15 -1.73 -18.63 -7.27
N SER A 16 -2.69 -17.83 -6.79
CA SER A 16 -3.69 -18.24 -5.79
C SER A 16 -4.64 -19.34 -6.30
N LYS A 17 -4.93 -19.39 -7.61
CA LYS A 17 -5.71 -20.50 -8.19
C LYS A 17 -4.96 -21.83 -8.11
N GLY A 18 -3.67 -21.84 -8.41
CA GLY A 18 -2.80 -23.00 -8.22
C GLY A 18 -2.79 -23.49 -6.77
N GLN A 19 -2.69 -22.56 -5.82
CA GLN A 19 -2.69 -22.89 -4.39
C GLN A 19 -4.04 -23.45 -3.89
N THR A 20 -5.18 -22.98 -4.42
CA THR A 20 -6.51 -23.23 -3.83
C THR A 20 -7.38 -24.22 -4.60
N LYS A 21 -6.95 -24.69 -5.79
CA LYS A 21 -7.78 -25.55 -6.63
C LYS A 21 -8.18 -26.85 -5.94
N GLN A 22 -7.20 -27.64 -5.51
CA GLN A 22 -7.44 -28.94 -4.87
C GLN A 22 -8.18 -28.79 -3.54
N LEU A 23 -7.93 -27.70 -2.79
CA LEU A 23 -8.68 -27.37 -1.58
C LEU A 23 -10.18 -27.15 -1.86
N LYS A 24 -10.50 -26.43 -2.94
CA LYS A 24 -11.89 -26.21 -3.34
C LYS A 24 -12.55 -27.49 -3.81
N GLU A 25 -11.84 -28.33 -4.54
CA GLU A 25 -12.35 -29.63 -4.98
C GLU A 25 -12.62 -30.56 -3.79
N TYR A 26 -11.71 -30.61 -2.82
CA TYR A 26 -11.90 -31.35 -1.57
C TYR A 26 -13.15 -30.86 -0.82
N LYS A 27 -13.28 -29.54 -0.62
CA LYS A 27 -14.44 -28.94 0.04
C LYS A 27 -15.75 -29.22 -0.70
N ASN A 28 -15.75 -29.16 -2.03
CA ASN A 28 -16.94 -29.44 -2.84
C ASN A 28 -17.35 -30.92 -2.79
N LYS A 29 -16.39 -31.85 -2.65
CA LYS A 29 -16.66 -33.29 -2.56
C LYS A 29 -17.10 -33.74 -1.16
N THR A 30 -16.49 -33.19 -0.11
CA THR A 30 -16.68 -33.66 1.27
C THR A 30 -17.61 -32.76 2.09
N GLY A 31 -17.80 -31.51 1.68
CA GLY A 31 -18.46 -30.47 2.50
C GLY A 31 -17.55 -29.89 3.59
N GLU A 32 -16.39 -30.48 3.85
CA GLU A 32 -15.51 -30.08 4.95
C GLU A 32 -14.57 -28.94 4.55
N THR A 33 -14.23 -28.08 5.50
CA THR A 33 -13.27 -27.00 5.27
C THR A 33 -11.84 -27.55 5.43
N PRO A 34 -11.01 -27.56 4.37
CA PRO A 34 -9.68 -28.14 4.47
C PRO A 34 -8.79 -27.27 5.37
N LEU A 35 -8.14 -27.92 6.34
CA LEU A 35 -7.18 -27.28 7.25
C LEU A 35 -5.72 -27.44 6.81
N TYR A 36 -5.48 -28.34 5.85
CA TYR A 36 -4.16 -28.69 5.33
C TYR A 36 -4.18 -28.72 3.79
N ASN A 37 -3.07 -28.29 3.18
CA ASN A 37 -2.88 -28.29 1.73
C ASN A 37 -1.74 -29.23 1.34
N PRO A 38 -2.03 -30.45 0.86
CA PRO A 38 -0.99 -31.40 0.43
C PRO A 38 -0.31 -30.98 -0.89
N SER A 39 -0.90 -30.05 -1.64
CA SER A 39 -0.49 -29.73 -3.01
C SER A 39 0.70 -28.77 -3.10
N LEU A 40 1.00 -28.06 -2.00
CA LEU A 40 2.01 -26.99 -1.95
C LEU A 40 3.10 -27.37 -0.96
N PHE A 41 4.37 -27.27 -1.36
CA PHE A 41 5.54 -27.56 -0.54
C PHE A 41 5.58 -28.95 0.13
N GLY A 42 5.00 -29.95 -0.53
CA GLY A 42 4.85 -31.30 0.04
C GLY A 42 3.85 -31.39 1.19
N GLY A 43 3.12 -30.31 1.45
CA GLY A 43 2.16 -30.22 2.53
C GLY A 43 2.40 -29.00 3.41
N MET A 44 1.37 -28.18 3.61
CA MET A 44 1.40 -27.15 4.64
C MET A 44 0.00 -26.87 5.23
N PRO A 45 -0.09 -26.46 6.50
CA PRO A 45 -1.34 -25.98 7.07
C PRO A 45 -1.90 -24.79 6.28
N VAL A 46 -3.22 -24.65 6.24
CA VAL A 46 -3.92 -23.49 5.64
C VAL A 46 -4.99 -22.89 6.55
N TYR A 47 -5.19 -23.46 7.74
CA TYR A 47 -6.19 -23.00 8.71
C TYR A 47 -6.02 -21.53 9.10
N PHE A 48 -4.80 -21.01 9.11
CA PHE A 48 -4.51 -19.60 9.43
C PHE A 48 -5.05 -18.60 8.42
N ARG A 49 -5.50 -19.07 7.23
CA ARG A 49 -6.15 -18.25 6.20
C ARG A 49 -7.67 -18.35 6.22
N ILE A 50 -8.25 -19.10 7.15
CA ILE A 50 -9.70 -19.23 7.25
C ILE A 50 -10.29 -17.86 7.59
N PRO A 51 -11.24 -17.36 6.78
CA PRO A 51 -11.85 -16.06 7.05
C PRO A 51 -12.62 -16.09 8.38
N PRO A 52 -12.72 -14.94 9.07
CA PRO A 52 -13.55 -14.82 10.26
C PRO A 52 -15.00 -15.30 10.00
N LYS A 53 -15.54 -16.16 10.88
CA LYS A 53 -16.93 -16.65 10.78
C LYS A 53 -17.94 -15.66 11.38
N ALA A 54 -17.52 -14.87 12.37
CA ALA A 54 -18.38 -13.89 13.01
C ALA A 54 -18.79 -12.80 11.99
N ILE A 55 -20.10 -12.55 11.90
CA ILE A 55 -20.69 -11.55 11.02
C ILE A 55 -20.19 -10.17 11.42
N SER A 56 -19.68 -9.41 10.46
CA SER A 56 -19.29 -8.02 10.64
C SER A 56 -19.42 -7.26 9.31
N ILE A 57 -18.97 -6.01 9.26
CA ILE A 57 -19.05 -5.13 8.09
C ILE A 57 -18.33 -5.77 6.88
N ASP A 58 -17.24 -6.51 7.11
CA ASP A 58 -16.54 -7.25 6.05
C ASP A 58 -17.38 -8.39 5.45
N SER A 59 -18.24 -9.03 6.26
CA SER A 59 -19.19 -10.04 5.79
C SER A 59 -20.30 -9.41 4.93
N LEU A 60 -20.82 -8.26 5.35
CA LEU A 60 -21.80 -7.49 4.58
C LEU A 60 -21.24 -7.03 3.23
N PHE A 61 -20.01 -6.49 3.21
CA PHE A 61 -19.34 -6.12 1.96
C PHE A 61 -19.03 -7.32 1.07
N SER A 62 -18.77 -8.50 1.66
CA SER A 62 -18.58 -9.71 0.88
C SER A 62 -19.88 -10.15 0.20
N TYR A 63 -21.01 -10.05 0.91
CA TYR A 63 -22.35 -10.33 0.37
C TYR A 63 -22.74 -9.33 -0.73
N LEU A 64 -22.71 -8.03 -0.43
CA LEU A 64 -23.03 -6.96 -1.39
C LEU A 64 -22.05 -6.91 -2.57
N GLY A 65 -20.80 -7.32 -2.33
CA GLY A 65 -19.75 -7.39 -3.35
C GLY A 65 -20.08 -8.36 -4.49
N GLY A 66 -20.97 -9.35 -4.25
CA GLY A 66 -21.53 -10.19 -5.30
C GLY A 66 -22.41 -9.44 -6.30
N ILE A 67 -22.87 -8.22 -5.95
CA ILE A 67 -23.81 -7.41 -6.74
C ILE A 67 -23.12 -6.20 -7.39
N VAL A 68 -22.24 -5.47 -6.68
CA VAL A 68 -21.72 -4.15 -7.14
C VAL A 68 -20.18 -4.05 -7.20
N SER A 69 -19.46 -5.16 -6.99
CA SER A 69 -17.99 -5.28 -6.91
C SER A 69 -17.46 -4.96 -5.52
N ASN A 70 -16.73 -5.91 -4.95
CA ASN A 70 -16.08 -5.75 -3.66
C ASN A 70 -15.10 -4.56 -3.68
N VAL A 71 -14.33 -4.39 -4.76
CA VAL A 71 -13.36 -3.28 -4.91
C VAL A 71 -14.05 -1.92 -4.87
N PHE A 72 -15.17 -1.78 -5.58
CA PHE A 72 -15.94 -0.53 -5.59
C PHE A 72 -16.47 -0.18 -4.19
N LEU A 73 -17.03 -1.17 -3.48
CA LEU A 73 -17.56 -0.96 -2.13
C LEU A 73 -16.49 -0.53 -1.13
N TRP A 74 -15.28 -1.08 -1.21
CA TRP A 74 -14.16 -0.65 -0.36
C TRP A 74 -13.66 0.75 -0.70
N TYR A 75 -13.61 1.12 -1.99
CA TYR A 75 -13.31 2.50 -2.36
C TYR A 75 -14.39 3.48 -1.89
N LEU A 76 -15.67 3.10 -2.00
CA LEU A 76 -16.77 3.91 -1.48
C LEU A 76 -16.65 4.09 0.03
N LEU A 77 -16.32 3.02 0.77
CA LEU A 77 -16.06 3.09 2.20
C LEU A 77 -14.88 4.03 2.52
N GLY A 78 -13.75 3.88 1.83
CA GLY A 78 -12.58 4.73 2.05
C GLY A 78 -12.83 6.20 1.72
N GLY A 79 -13.37 6.49 0.55
CA GLY A 79 -13.70 7.85 0.10
C GLY A 79 -14.73 8.52 0.99
N SER A 80 -15.82 7.83 1.33
CA SER A 80 -16.81 8.36 2.28
C SER A 80 -16.22 8.59 3.67
N GLY A 81 -15.31 7.71 4.12
CA GLY A 81 -14.59 7.89 5.38
C GLY A 81 -13.74 9.16 5.40
N VAL A 82 -13.02 9.47 4.32
CA VAL A 82 -12.27 10.75 4.21
C VAL A 82 -13.23 11.93 4.16
N PHE A 83 -14.30 11.85 3.36
CA PHE A 83 -15.31 12.90 3.28
C PHE A 83 -15.91 13.23 4.65
N PHE A 84 -16.39 12.22 5.38
CA PHE A 84 -16.98 12.40 6.70
C PHE A 84 -15.96 12.85 7.74
N LEU A 85 -14.70 12.38 7.66
CA LEU A 85 -13.62 12.87 8.50
C LEU A 85 -13.39 14.37 8.28
N CYS A 86 -13.28 14.83 7.03
CA CYS A 86 -13.13 16.25 6.71
C CYS A 86 -14.32 17.07 7.25
N ARG A 87 -15.55 16.61 7.02
CA ARG A 87 -16.76 17.27 7.56
C ARG A 87 -16.77 17.31 9.08
N PHE A 88 -16.37 16.23 9.74
CA PHE A 88 -16.26 16.14 11.21
C PHE A 88 -15.17 17.08 11.78
N LEU A 89 -14.13 17.36 11.00
CA LEU A 89 -13.09 18.33 11.34
C LEU A 89 -13.46 19.78 11.01
N GLY A 90 -14.62 20.01 10.38
CA GLY A 90 -15.20 21.34 10.14
C GLY A 90 -14.97 21.90 8.74
N LEU A 91 -14.35 21.16 7.82
CA LEU A 91 -14.13 21.60 6.43
C LEU A 91 -15.43 21.58 5.65
N GLY A 92 -15.62 22.48 4.69
CA GLY A 92 -16.71 22.56 3.73
C GLY A 92 -16.88 21.32 2.83
N GLN A 93 -17.95 21.29 2.04
CA GLN A 93 -18.26 20.15 1.16
C GLN A 93 -17.21 19.97 0.05
N PHE A 94 -16.79 21.06 -0.62
CA PHE A 94 -15.83 20.99 -1.72
C PHE A 94 -14.46 20.46 -1.29
N PRO A 95 -13.84 20.95 -0.18
CA PRO A 95 -12.56 20.38 0.27
C PRO A 95 -12.69 18.95 0.79
N SER A 96 -13.85 18.60 1.35
CA SER A 96 -14.14 17.21 1.74
C SER A 96 -14.21 16.28 0.52
N PHE A 97 -14.84 16.71 -0.58
CA PHE A 97 -14.85 15.96 -1.85
C PHE A 97 -13.46 15.86 -2.48
N PHE A 98 -12.69 16.96 -2.48
CA PHE A 98 -11.30 16.96 -2.92
C PHE A 98 -10.49 15.89 -2.19
N GLY A 99 -10.55 15.87 -0.85
CA GLY A 99 -9.83 14.89 -0.04
C GLY A 99 -10.27 13.45 -0.33
N ALA A 100 -11.57 13.22 -0.44
CA ALA A 100 -12.14 11.90 -0.72
C ALA A 100 -11.71 11.34 -2.09
N LEU A 101 -11.79 12.16 -3.14
CA LEU A 101 -11.40 11.76 -4.49
C LEU A 101 -9.89 11.59 -4.61
N GLY A 102 -9.09 12.49 -4.04
CA GLY A 102 -7.63 12.35 -4.04
C GLY A 102 -7.16 11.09 -3.33
N PHE A 103 -7.83 10.69 -2.24
CA PHE A 103 -7.55 9.43 -1.55
C PHE A 103 -7.85 8.20 -2.42
N VAL A 104 -9.02 8.16 -3.04
CA VAL A 104 -9.47 6.99 -3.83
C VAL A 104 -8.71 6.85 -5.15
N LEU A 105 -8.33 7.97 -5.78
CA LEU A 105 -7.63 8.01 -7.07
C LEU A 105 -6.12 7.80 -6.97
N TYR A 106 -5.58 7.56 -5.77
CA TYR A 106 -4.15 7.32 -5.60
C TYR A 106 -3.68 6.10 -6.44
N PRO A 107 -2.73 6.27 -7.38
CA PRO A 107 -2.34 5.21 -8.31
C PRO A 107 -1.88 3.91 -7.63
N HIS A 108 -1.20 4.01 -6.48
CA HIS A 108 -0.78 2.86 -5.70
C HIS A 108 -1.97 1.95 -5.32
N TYR A 109 -3.09 2.51 -4.90
CA TYR A 109 -4.24 1.71 -4.45
C TYR A 109 -4.85 0.90 -5.58
N GLN A 110 -4.84 1.45 -6.81
CA GLN A 110 -5.27 0.71 -7.98
C GLN A 110 -4.36 -0.46 -8.28
N ALA A 111 -3.05 -0.23 -8.20
CA ALA A 111 -2.06 -1.27 -8.39
C ALA A 111 -2.22 -2.40 -7.37
N LEU A 112 -2.57 -2.11 -6.12
CA LEU A 112 -2.76 -3.13 -5.09
C LEU A 112 -3.84 -4.14 -5.44
N TRP A 113 -5.06 -3.69 -5.78
CA TRP A 113 -6.13 -4.63 -6.09
C TRP A 113 -6.00 -5.23 -7.50
N ALA A 114 -5.32 -4.55 -8.44
CA ALA A 114 -5.00 -5.11 -9.74
C ALA A 114 -4.03 -6.30 -9.64
N GLU A 115 -3.03 -6.23 -8.75
CA GLU A 115 -2.09 -7.35 -8.51
C GLU A 115 -2.69 -8.46 -7.64
N GLY A 116 -3.71 -8.15 -6.83
CA GLY A 116 -4.37 -9.11 -5.94
C GLY A 116 -4.07 -8.93 -4.46
N HIS A 117 -3.44 -7.82 -4.05
CA HIS A 117 -3.16 -7.46 -2.67
C HIS A 117 -4.40 -6.93 -1.91
N PHE A 118 -5.52 -7.65 -1.99
CA PHE A 118 -6.81 -7.23 -1.43
C PHE A 118 -6.80 -7.04 0.09
N MET A 119 -6.01 -7.82 0.84
CA MET A 119 -5.90 -7.67 2.31
C MET A 119 -5.34 -6.29 2.66
N LYS A 120 -4.26 -5.87 1.98
CA LYS A 120 -3.63 -4.56 2.16
C LYS A 120 -4.61 -3.45 1.78
N PHE A 121 -5.20 -3.56 0.60
CA PHE A 121 -6.17 -2.59 0.08
C PHE A 121 -7.33 -2.34 1.06
N ARG A 122 -7.94 -3.40 1.60
CA ARG A 122 -9.05 -3.28 2.57
C ARG A 122 -8.63 -2.61 3.88
N ALA A 123 -7.45 -2.95 4.41
CA ALA A 123 -6.92 -2.33 5.62
C ALA A 123 -6.76 -0.81 5.48
N ILE A 124 -6.35 -0.35 4.29
CA ILE A 124 -6.14 1.06 3.97
C ILE A 124 -7.47 1.82 3.91
N MET A 125 -8.49 1.25 3.29
CA MET A 125 -9.81 1.90 3.14
C MET A 125 -10.53 2.14 4.47
N ILE A 126 -10.08 1.51 5.55
CA ILE A 126 -10.64 1.68 6.90
C ILE A 126 -9.89 2.78 7.69
N ILE A 127 -8.69 3.18 7.28
CA ILE A 127 -7.86 4.21 7.97
C ILE A 127 -8.66 5.49 8.26
N PRO A 128 -9.42 6.08 7.31
CA PRO A 128 -10.14 7.32 7.57
C PRO A 128 -11.19 7.20 8.68
N TRP A 129 -11.88 6.06 8.74
CA TRP A 129 -12.87 5.75 9.79
C TRP A 129 -12.23 5.56 11.15
N VAL A 130 -11.08 4.86 11.20
CA VAL A 130 -10.31 4.70 12.44
C VAL A 130 -9.80 6.06 12.93
N CYS A 131 -9.29 6.90 12.02
CA CYS A 131 -8.87 8.26 12.34
C CYS A 131 -10.03 9.09 12.91
N MET A 132 -11.18 9.12 12.23
CA MET A 132 -12.35 9.88 12.65
C MET A 132 -12.88 9.44 14.02
N THR A 133 -13.06 8.14 14.22
CA THR A 133 -13.55 7.59 15.49
C THR A 133 -12.55 7.76 16.63
N SER A 134 -11.25 7.69 16.35
CA SER A 134 -10.20 8.00 17.34
C SER A 134 -10.26 9.46 17.78
N VAL A 135 -10.34 10.41 16.83
CA VAL A 135 -10.48 11.83 17.16
C VAL A 135 -11.78 12.08 17.93
N PHE A 136 -12.88 11.42 17.56
CA PHE A 136 -14.15 11.53 18.29
C PHE A 136 -14.05 10.98 19.72
N PHE A 137 -13.41 9.82 19.90
CA PHE A 137 -13.17 9.21 21.20
C PHE A 137 -12.37 10.14 22.12
N PHE A 138 -11.23 10.66 21.67
CA PHE A 138 -10.44 11.57 22.49
C PHE A 138 -11.07 12.98 22.64
N ARG A 139 -12.03 13.38 21.80
CA ARG A 139 -12.78 14.64 22.00
C ARG A 139 -13.92 14.51 23.02
N LYS A 140 -14.64 13.39 23.04
CA LYS A 140 -15.85 13.22 23.88
C LYS A 140 -15.67 12.27 25.07
N THR A 141 -14.75 11.32 24.99
CA THR A 141 -14.43 10.34 26.06
C THR A 141 -15.69 9.73 26.70
N SER A 142 -16.48 9.04 25.88
CA SER A 142 -17.73 8.36 26.28
C SER A 142 -17.74 6.91 25.81
N ILE A 143 -18.63 6.09 26.39
CA ILE A 143 -18.81 4.68 26.02
C ILE A 143 -19.17 4.54 24.54
N ILE A 144 -20.04 5.42 24.01
CA ILE A 144 -20.42 5.42 22.59
C ILE A 144 -19.19 5.70 21.72
N SER A 145 -18.41 6.73 22.06
CA SER A 145 -17.22 7.08 21.29
C SER A 145 -16.13 5.99 21.34
N MET A 146 -16.01 5.30 22.48
CA MET A 146 -15.13 4.14 22.66
C MET A 146 -15.62 2.94 21.84
N GLY A 147 -16.92 2.66 21.83
CA GLY A 147 -17.51 1.59 21.04
C GLY A 147 -17.34 1.78 19.54
N LEU A 148 -17.54 3.00 19.02
CA LEU A 148 -17.29 3.32 17.62
C LEU A 148 -15.81 3.17 17.24
N PHE A 149 -14.90 3.62 18.11
CA PHE A 149 -13.46 3.43 17.93
C PHE A 149 -13.10 1.93 17.91
N ALA A 150 -13.57 1.16 18.89
CA ALA A 150 -13.30 -0.27 19.00
C ALA A 150 -13.85 -1.04 17.78
N LEU A 151 -15.03 -0.66 17.30
CA LEU A 151 -15.63 -1.23 16.09
C LEU A 151 -14.77 -0.94 14.84
N ALA A 152 -14.42 0.33 14.60
CA ALA A 152 -13.65 0.72 13.41
C ALA A 152 -12.27 0.05 13.39
N TRP A 153 -11.56 0.08 14.52
CA TRP A 153 -10.23 -0.52 14.61
C TRP A 153 -10.29 -2.06 14.62
N GLY A 154 -11.29 -2.65 15.26
CA GLY A 154 -11.56 -4.09 15.21
C GLY A 154 -11.78 -4.60 13.79
N ILE A 155 -12.58 -3.89 12.98
CA ILE A 155 -12.76 -4.21 11.55
C ILE A 155 -11.44 -4.10 10.79
N GLN A 156 -10.61 -3.10 11.09
CA GLN A 156 -9.30 -2.99 10.46
C GLN A 156 -8.38 -4.16 10.82
N ILE A 157 -8.34 -4.58 12.09
CA ILE A 157 -7.54 -5.73 12.55
C ILE A 157 -8.00 -7.02 11.84
N ARG A 158 -9.32 -7.19 11.66
CA ARG A 158 -9.92 -8.34 10.95
C ARG A 158 -9.49 -8.46 9.48
N THR A 159 -8.95 -7.41 8.86
CA THR A 159 -8.41 -7.48 7.49
C THR A 159 -7.12 -8.29 7.36
N GLN A 160 -6.50 -8.68 8.49
CA GLN A 160 -5.29 -9.52 8.56
C GLN A 160 -4.02 -8.88 7.95
N HIS A 161 -4.03 -7.59 7.62
CA HIS A 161 -2.83 -6.87 7.18
C HIS A 161 -2.15 -6.11 8.33
N TYR A 162 -1.54 -6.88 9.25
CA TYR A 162 -1.01 -6.37 10.53
C TYR A 162 -0.02 -5.21 10.42
N GLN A 163 0.76 -5.12 9.34
CA GLN A 163 1.70 -4.00 9.15
C GLN A 163 0.99 -2.66 8.90
N ILE A 164 -0.15 -2.64 8.20
CA ILE A 164 -0.94 -1.41 8.01
C ILE A 164 -1.72 -1.06 9.28
N VAL A 165 -2.22 -2.10 9.97
CA VAL A 165 -2.85 -1.94 11.30
C VAL A 165 -1.85 -1.33 12.28
N PHE A 166 -0.59 -1.75 12.24
CA PHE A 166 0.49 -1.20 13.06
C PHE A 166 0.73 0.28 12.77
N TYR A 167 0.86 0.68 11.51
CA TYR A 167 1.01 2.10 11.16
C TYR A 167 -0.23 2.92 11.52
N THR A 168 -1.43 2.32 11.47
CA THR A 168 -2.65 2.96 11.96
C THR A 168 -2.68 3.06 13.49
N ALA A 169 -2.09 2.11 14.20
CA ALA A 169 -1.92 2.21 15.66
C ALA A 169 -0.99 3.37 16.04
N LEU A 170 0.07 3.65 15.26
CA LEU A 170 0.88 4.86 15.43
C LEU A 170 0.06 6.14 15.22
N LEU A 171 -0.86 6.15 14.25
CA LEU A 171 -1.81 7.25 14.04
C LEU A 171 -2.72 7.44 15.26
N ILE A 172 -3.32 6.37 15.79
CA ILE A 172 -4.14 6.41 17.00
C ILE A 172 -3.31 6.93 18.19
N PHE A 173 -2.09 6.42 18.34
CA PHE A 173 -1.17 6.80 19.41
C PHE A 173 -0.87 8.30 19.38
N VAL A 174 -0.55 8.86 18.21
CA VAL A 174 -0.29 10.30 18.06
C VAL A 174 -1.53 11.14 18.40
N ILE A 175 -2.72 10.74 17.95
CA ILE A 175 -3.98 11.43 18.29
C ILE A 175 -4.23 11.39 19.81
N GLY A 176 -4.00 10.23 20.44
CA GLY A 176 -4.12 10.04 21.88
C GLY A 176 -3.10 10.88 22.66
N LEU A 177 -1.84 10.87 22.23
CA LEU A 177 -0.74 11.61 22.86
C LEU A 177 -1.00 13.12 22.84
N ILE A 178 -1.44 13.68 21.71
CA ILE A 178 -1.81 15.11 21.61
C ILE A 178 -2.94 15.45 22.60
N SER A 179 -3.92 14.56 22.73
CA SER A 179 -5.06 14.75 23.62
C SER A 179 -4.64 14.67 25.09
N LEU A 180 -3.77 13.71 25.42
CA LEU A 180 -3.20 13.52 26.74
C LEU A 180 -2.37 14.74 27.16
N ILE A 181 -1.45 15.22 26.31
CA ILE A 181 -0.63 16.42 26.59
C ILE A 181 -1.53 17.63 26.89
N ARG A 182 -2.62 17.80 26.11
CA ARG A 182 -3.58 18.90 26.34
C ARG A 182 -4.29 18.75 27.68
N TRP A 183 -4.76 17.57 28.04
CA TRP A 183 -5.43 17.35 29.31
C TRP A 183 -4.50 17.49 30.51
N ILE A 184 -3.24 17.11 30.38
CA ILE A 184 -2.22 17.34 31.42
C ILE A 184 -2.03 18.84 31.62
N LYS A 185 -1.86 19.60 30.53
CA LYS A 185 -1.73 21.07 30.59
C LYS A 185 -2.96 21.74 31.21
N ASP A 186 -4.15 21.27 30.86
CA ASP A 186 -5.43 21.76 31.38
C ASP A 186 -5.79 21.19 32.76
N ARG A 187 -4.93 20.34 33.36
CA ARG A 187 -5.13 19.67 34.66
C ARG A 187 -6.43 18.84 34.76
N LYS A 188 -6.87 18.22 33.66
CA LYS A 188 -8.12 17.42 33.58
C LYS A 188 -7.92 15.95 33.97
N TRP A 189 -7.48 15.68 35.19
CA TRP A 189 -7.14 14.33 35.67
C TRP A 189 -8.27 13.29 35.57
N ASN A 190 -9.51 13.69 35.87
CA ASN A 190 -10.67 12.80 35.77
C ASN A 190 -10.90 12.31 34.34
N ILE A 191 -10.66 13.18 33.34
CA ILE A 191 -10.77 12.80 31.93
C ILE A 191 -9.62 11.88 31.54
N ILE A 192 -8.41 12.12 32.03
CA ILE A 192 -7.25 11.26 31.79
C ILE A 192 -7.53 9.84 32.30
N LEU A 193 -7.97 9.70 33.56
CA LEU A 193 -8.27 8.39 34.14
C LEU A 193 -9.41 7.70 33.38
N LYS A 194 -10.49 8.42 33.09
CA LYS A 194 -11.63 7.89 32.32
C LYS A 194 -11.19 7.46 30.91
N SER A 195 -10.38 8.27 30.23
CA SER A 195 -9.87 7.99 28.89
C SER A 195 -8.94 6.78 28.91
N ALA A 196 -8.05 6.67 29.89
CA ALA A 196 -7.16 5.51 30.05
C ALA A 196 -7.97 4.21 30.23
N THR A 197 -8.94 4.20 31.15
CA THR A 197 -9.81 3.04 31.39
C THR A 197 -10.60 2.67 30.14
N LEU A 198 -11.26 3.64 29.49
CA LEU A 198 -12.02 3.39 28.27
C LEU A 198 -11.13 2.98 27.10
N THR A 199 -9.89 3.45 27.02
CA THR A 199 -8.93 3.04 26.00
C THR A 199 -8.57 1.58 26.18
N LEU A 200 -8.26 1.13 27.41
CA LEU A 200 -7.97 -0.27 27.70
C LEU A 200 -9.15 -1.19 27.34
N ILE A 201 -10.37 -0.80 27.73
CA ILE A 201 -11.59 -1.54 27.38
C ILE A 201 -11.81 -1.54 25.86
N GLY A 202 -11.62 -0.40 25.19
CA GLY A 202 -11.79 -0.28 23.73
C GLY A 202 -10.78 -1.12 22.96
N ILE A 203 -9.51 -1.13 23.37
CA ILE A 203 -8.47 -2.00 22.80
C ILE A 203 -8.86 -3.46 23.00
N PHE A 204 -9.28 -3.84 24.21
CA PHE A 204 -9.72 -5.20 24.52
C PHE A 204 -10.88 -5.63 23.60
N ILE A 205 -11.93 -4.81 23.47
CA ILE A 205 -13.08 -5.10 22.59
C ILE A 205 -12.64 -5.22 21.13
N ALA A 206 -11.79 -4.30 20.64
CA ALA A 206 -11.28 -4.34 19.27
C ALA A 206 -10.53 -5.64 19.00
N LEU A 207 -9.62 -6.05 19.90
CA LEU A 207 -8.88 -7.30 19.80
C LEU A 207 -9.80 -8.52 19.89
N MET A 208 -10.79 -8.52 20.78
CA MET A 208 -11.75 -9.63 20.92
C MET A 208 -12.64 -9.77 19.68
N SER A 209 -13.06 -8.66 19.06
CA SER A 209 -13.82 -8.67 17.80
C SER A 209 -13.03 -9.25 16.61
N ALA A 210 -11.69 -9.24 16.73
CA ALA A 210 -10.75 -9.79 15.78
C ALA A 210 -10.01 -11.03 16.31
N SER A 211 -10.53 -11.66 17.37
CA SER A 211 -9.83 -12.74 18.09
C SER A 211 -9.56 -13.96 17.20
N GLN A 212 -10.54 -14.42 16.41
CA GLN A 212 -10.37 -15.59 15.52
C GLN A 212 -9.14 -15.46 14.61
N PRO A 213 -9.00 -14.43 13.75
CA PRO A 213 -7.81 -14.31 12.92
C PRO A 213 -6.52 -14.08 13.72
N LEU A 214 -6.59 -13.44 14.89
CA LEU A 214 -5.42 -13.23 15.75
C LEU A 214 -4.91 -14.52 16.39
N PHE A 215 -5.79 -15.38 16.90
CA PHE A 215 -5.42 -16.66 17.50
C PHE A 215 -4.81 -17.61 16.46
N LEU A 216 -5.45 -17.73 15.29
CA LEU A 216 -4.93 -18.59 14.22
C LEU A 216 -3.57 -18.08 13.71
N ALA A 217 -3.38 -16.75 13.64
CA ALA A 217 -2.09 -16.17 13.31
C ALA A 217 -1.05 -16.44 14.41
N ARG A 218 -1.40 -16.26 15.69
CA ARG A 218 -0.51 -16.52 16.82
C ARG A 218 -0.03 -17.96 16.85
N GLU A 219 -0.90 -18.91 16.54
CA GLU A 219 -0.59 -20.33 16.50
C GLU A 219 0.37 -20.68 15.36
N TYR A 220 0.13 -20.15 14.16
CA TYR A 220 0.91 -20.49 12.96
C TYR A 220 2.22 -19.70 12.79
N LEU A 221 2.26 -18.43 13.23
CA LEU A 221 3.41 -17.53 13.02
C LEU A 221 4.76 -18.12 13.47
N PRO A 222 4.87 -18.79 14.63
CA PRO A 222 6.11 -19.43 15.07
C PRO A 222 6.67 -20.48 14.09
N TYR A 223 5.80 -21.13 13.31
CA TYR A 223 6.18 -22.17 12.35
C TYR A 223 6.38 -21.62 10.92
N SER A 224 6.14 -20.33 10.71
CA SER A 224 6.32 -19.68 9.41
C SER A 224 7.71 -19.08 9.25
N THR A 225 8.05 -18.57 8.06
CA THR A 225 9.27 -17.76 7.82
C THR A 225 9.38 -16.48 8.66
N ARG A 226 8.38 -16.18 9.50
CA ARG A 226 8.41 -15.09 10.48
C ARG A 226 8.69 -15.59 11.90
N GLY A 227 8.84 -16.90 12.08
CA GLY A 227 9.16 -17.57 13.34
C GLY A 227 10.65 -17.50 13.67
N ALA A 228 11.09 -18.36 14.59
CA ALA A 228 12.51 -18.60 14.82
C ALA A 228 13.01 -19.71 13.88
N ASN A 229 14.28 -19.63 13.49
CA ASN A 229 14.94 -20.69 12.72
C ASN A 229 14.98 -21.99 13.54
N THR A 230 14.61 -23.08 12.88
CA THR A 230 14.60 -24.45 13.43
C THR A 230 15.94 -25.15 13.26
N ILE A 231 16.80 -24.69 12.35
CA ILE A 231 18.12 -25.27 12.10
C ILE A 231 19.17 -24.16 11.98
N ASN A 232 20.24 -24.23 12.80
CA ASN A 232 21.43 -23.39 12.67
C ASN A 232 22.52 -24.16 11.92
N LEU A 233 22.64 -23.94 10.60
CA LEU A 233 23.69 -24.59 9.79
C LEU A 233 24.97 -23.74 9.63
N SER A 234 25.00 -22.51 10.17
CA SER A 234 26.17 -21.63 10.11
C SER A 234 26.60 -21.13 11.48
N GLU A 235 27.68 -21.71 12.01
CA GLU A 235 28.54 -21.05 13.01
C GLU A 235 29.34 -19.87 12.39
N ALA A 236 29.23 -19.61 11.08
CA ALA A 236 30.01 -18.57 10.38
C ALA A 236 29.30 -17.21 10.19
N ASP A 237 27.98 -17.11 10.41
CA ASP A 237 27.21 -15.85 10.29
C ASP A 237 26.49 -15.49 11.60
N SER A 238 27.25 -15.51 12.69
CA SER A 238 26.78 -15.17 14.04
C SER A 238 26.44 -13.67 14.18
N LYS A 239 25.30 -13.28 13.59
CA LYS A 239 24.43 -12.18 14.04
C LYS A 239 22.92 -12.49 13.87
N GLN A 240 22.53 -13.75 13.63
CA GLN A 240 21.13 -14.19 13.78
C GLN A 240 20.92 -14.85 15.14
N GLY A 241 21.11 -14.09 16.22
CA GLY A 241 20.84 -14.54 17.58
C GLY A 241 19.34 -14.57 17.88
N GLY A 242 18.75 -15.76 17.95
CA GLY A 242 17.76 -16.19 18.96
C GLY A 242 16.37 -15.53 19.07
N SER A 243 16.13 -14.32 18.55
CA SER A 243 14.81 -13.70 18.62
C SER A 243 14.08 -13.86 17.29
N GLY A 244 13.06 -14.72 17.22
CA GLY A 244 12.33 -14.99 15.98
C GLY A 244 11.92 -13.70 15.26
N GLY A 245 11.84 -13.73 13.93
CA GLY A 245 11.67 -12.54 13.09
C GLY A 245 12.13 -12.82 11.67
N VAL A 246 11.90 -11.90 10.73
CA VAL A 246 12.60 -11.97 9.44
C VAL A 246 14.00 -11.38 9.58
N GLY A 247 14.96 -11.72 8.71
CA GLY A 247 16.27 -11.05 8.72
C GLY A 247 16.18 -9.58 8.30
N LEU A 248 17.04 -8.71 8.85
CA LEU A 248 17.01 -7.26 8.58
C LEU A 248 17.17 -6.92 7.09
N SER A 249 18.04 -7.63 6.37
CA SER A 249 18.26 -7.45 4.93
C SER A 249 16.99 -7.75 4.11
N TYR A 250 16.27 -8.82 4.47
CA TYR A 250 14.99 -9.16 3.86
C TYR A 250 13.89 -8.17 4.27
N ALA A 251 13.87 -7.76 5.54
CA ALA A 251 12.91 -6.79 6.05
C ALA A 251 13.00 -5.48 5.26
N THR A 252 14.21 -5.00 5.03
CA THR A 252 14.51 -3.71 4.40
C THR A 252 14.69 -3.79 2.87
N GLN A 253 14.40 -4.92 2.24
CA GLN A 253 14.56 -5.11 0.78
C GLN A 253 13.75 -4.09 -0.05
N TRP A 254 12.57 -3.68 0.43
CA TRP A 254 11.74 -2.62 -0.18
C TRP A 254 11.77 -1.35 0.67
N SER A 255 12.92 -0.69 0.67
CA SER A 255 13.14 0.61 1.31
C SER A 255 13.03 1.74 0.30
N THR A 256 12.40 2.84 0.69
CA THR A 256 12.31 4.05 -0.14
C THR A 256 13.63 4.80 -0.03
N HIS A 257 14.42 4.88 -1.10
CA HIS A 257 15.57 5.78 -1.10
C HIS A 257 15.10 7.23 -0.94
N PRO A 258 15.80 8.11 -0.18
CA PRO A 258 15.38 9.51 -0.02
C PRO A 258 15.15 10.23 -1.35
N ALA A 259 15.98 9.96 -2.36
CA ALA A 259 15.79 10.50 -3.70
C ALA A 259 14.50 9.98 -4.40
N GLU A 260 14.02 8.78 -4.07
CA GLU A 260 12.77 8.23 -4.64
C GLU A 260 11.52 8.98 -4.18
N THR A 261 11.59 9.89 -3.21
CA THR A 261 10.47 10.81 -2.92
C THR A 261 10.17 11.74 -4.09
N GLY A 262 11.12 11.93 -5.02
CA GLY A 262 10.86 12.61 -6.30
C GLY A 262 9.74 11.94 -7.11
N THR A 263 9.49 10.65 -6.90
CA THR A 263 8.41 9.91 -7.57
C THR A 263 7.01 10.39 -7.15
N TRP A 264 6.88 11.08 -6.02
CA TRP A 264 5.62 11.66 -5.55
C TRP A 264 5.16 12.83 -6.43
N ILE A 265 6.12 13.51 -7.08
CA ILE A 265 5.90 14.70 -7.92
C ILE A 265 6.05 14.37 -9.42
N LEU A 266 6.89 13.39 -9.77
CA LEU A 266 7.18 12.97 -11.14
C LEU A 266 7.09 11.43 -11.23
N PRO A 267 6.05 10.85 -11.85
CA PRO A 267 5.79 9.41 -11.73
C PRO A 267 6.92 8.52 -12.28
N HIS A 268 7.66 8.98 -13.30
CA HIS A 268 8.83 8.30 -13.87
C HIS A 268 10.16 8.90 -13.39
N PHE A 269 10.21 9.55 -12.22
CA PHE A 269 11.47 10.03 -11.65
C PHE A 269 12.55 8.94 -11.60
N TYR A 270 12.14 7.72 -11.23
CA TYR A 270 12.94 6.48 -11.35
C TYR A 270 12.33 5.47 -12.33
N GLY A 271 11.69 5.97 -13.40
CA GLY A 271 11.16 5.14 -14.49
C GLY A 271 9.83 4.45 -14.23
N GLY A 272 9.23 4.62 -13.05
CA GLY A 272 7.89 4.14 -12.75
C GLY A 272 7.87 2.66 -12.38
N MET A 273 7.11 1.85 -13.14
CA MET A 273 7.00 0.41 -12.93
C MET A 273 8.13 -0.36 -13.62
N SER A 274 8.42 -1.56 -13.14
CA SER A 274 9.48 -2.41 -13.73
C SER A 274 9.14 -2.86 -15.16
N GLY A 275 7.86 -3.01 -15.48
CA GLY A 275 7.39 -3.24 -16.84
C GLY A 275 6.39 -2.17 -17.24
N ILE A 276 6.74 -1.35 -18.23
CA ILE A 276 5.87 -0.30 -18.76
C ILE A 276 5.68 -0.50 -20.25
N LYS A 277 4.50 -0.16 -20.77
CA LYS A 277 4.32 -0.08 -22.22
C LYS A 277 4.87 1.23 -22.74
N TYR A 278 5.69 1.14 -23.78
CA TYR A 278 6.27 2.31 -24.42
C TYR A 278 5.33 2.89 -25.47
N TYR A 279 5.08 4.19 -25.39
CA TYR A 279 4.27 4.94 -26.35
C TYR A 279 4.98 6.20 -26.86
N GLY A 280 6.27 6.35 -26.53
CA GLY A 280 7.08 7.49 -26.97
C GLY A 280 7.40 7.45 -28.46
N ASP A 281 7.89 8.58 -28.95
CA ASP A 281 8.15 8.79 -30.38
C ASP A 281 9.60 8.48 -30.77
N THR A 282 10.51 8.43 -29.78
CA THR A 282 11.95 8.21 -30.02
C THR A 282 12.25 6.84 -30.66
N TYR A 283 11.50 5.79 -30.29
CA TYR A 283 11.65 4.44 -30.87
C TYR A 283 10.30 3.88 -31.37
N PRO A 284 9.81 4.29 -32.54
CA PRO A 284 8.50 3.88 -33.05
C PRO A 284 8.30 2.35 -33.15
N SER A 285 9.36 1.60 -33.43
CA SER A 285 9.36 0.13 -33.53
C SER A 285 9.08 -0.59 -32.20
N LEU A 286 9.19 0.13 -31.08
CA LEU A 286 8.93 -0.37 -29.74
C LEU A 286 7.58 0.10 -29.17
N LYS A 287 6.80 0.90 -29.93
CA LYS A 287 5.48 1.35 -29.49
C LYS A 287 4.56 0.15 -29.17
N GLY A 288 3.90 0.21 -28.03
CA GLY A 288 3.04 -0.85 -27.49
C GLY A 288 3.77 -2.02 -26.84
N LYS A 289 5.11 -2.11 -26.95
CA LYS A 289 5.90 -3.18 -26.30
C LYS A 289 6.17 -2.85 -24.83
N THR A 290 6.29 -3.89 -24.01
CA THR A 290 6.68 -3.75 -22.60
C THR A 290 8.19 -3.66 -22.48
N ILE A 291 8.68 -2.62 -21.81
CA ILE A 291 10.09 -2.26 -21.67
C ILE A 291 10.41 -2.10 -20.17
N PRO A 292 11.65 -2.41 -19.73
CA PRO A 292 12.09 -2.10 -18.37
C PRO A 292 12.07 -0.59 -18.09
N GLY A 293 11.07 -0.15 -17.32
CA GLY A 293 10.93 1.25 -16.92
C GLY A 293 11.79 1.59 -15.72
N TYR A 294 11.55 0.88 -14.62
CA TYR A 294 12.17 1.16 -13.33
C TYR A 294 13.70 1.10 -13.35
N TRP A 295 14.33 2.07 -12.70
CA TRP A 295 15.79 2.17 -12.50
C TRP A 295 16.19 2.71 -11.12
N GLY A 296 15.30 2.64 -10.14
CA GLY A 296 15.57 3.06 -8.77
C GLY A 296 16.35 2.02 -7.95
N TYR A 297 16.22 2.12 -6.63
CA TYR A 297 17.01 1.35 -5.66
C TYR A 297 16.32 0.07 -5.17
N MET A 298 15.01 -0.08 -5.42
CA MET A 298 14.28 -1.30 -5.07
C MET A 298 14.57 -2.43 -6.08
N PRO A 299 14.32 -3.71 -5.75
CA PRO A 299 14.49 -4.78 -6.72
C PRO A 299 13.57 -4.68 -7.94
N PHE A 300 12.34 -4.25 -7.69
CA PHE A 300 11.29 -4.00 -8.68
C PHE A 300 10.15 -3.19 -8.05
N THR A 301 9.42 -2.49 -8.90
CA THR A 301 8.16 -1.79 -8.59
C THR A 301 7.03 -2.24 -9.54
N GLN A 302 5.79 -2.20 -9.06
CA GLN A 302 4.57 -2.54 -9.81
C GLN A 302 3.50 -1.44 -9.69
N SER A 303 3.82 -0.32 -9.08
CA SER A 303 2.93 0.80 -8.81
C SER A 303 3.65 2.13 -9.03
N TYR A 304 2.87 3.19 -9.18
CA TYR A 304 3.36 4.56 -9.05
C TYR A 304 3.01 5.06 -7.65
N GLU A 305 4.01 5.50 -6.89
CA GLU A 305 3.81 6.17 -5.59
C GLU A 305 3.46 7.67 -5.75
N TYR A 306 3.04 8.05 -6.95
CA TYR A 306 2.75 9.42 -7.36
C TYR A 306 1.59 10.06 -6.59
N MET A 307 1.88 11.14 -5.86
CA MET A 307 0.90 11.88 -5.06
C MET A 307 0.32 13.08 -5.80
N GLY A 308 1.09 13.70 -6.69
CA GLY A 308 0.67 14.87 -7.47
C GLY A 308 1.15 16.20 -6.90
N PRO A 309 1.67 17.12 -7.74
CA PRO A 309 2.19 18.41 -7.27
C PRO A 309 1.10 19.29 -6.67
N LEU A 310 -0.11 19.28 -7.22
CA LEU A 310 -1.24 20.04 -6.69
C LEU A 310 -1.58 19.63 -5.24
N ILE A 311 -1.63 18.33 -4.97
CA ILE A 311 -1.89 17.81 -3.62
C ILE A 311 -0.79 18.27 -2.66
N LEU A 312 0.48 18.20 -3.06
CA LEU A 312 1.61 18.62 -2.24
C LEU A 312 1.68 20.15 -2.02
N ILE A 313 1.30 20.96 -3.00
CA ILE A 313 1.19 22.41 -2.83
C ILE A 313 0.08 22.75 -1.82
N LEU A 314 -1.10 22.14 -1.98
CA LEU A 314 -2.20 22.30 -1.04
C LEU A 314 -1.86 21.74 0.34
N PHE A 315 -1.04 20.70 0.43
CA PHE A 315 -0.54 20.15 1.69
C PHE A 315 0.28 21.21 2.45
N VAL A 316 1.23 21.87 1.78
CA VAL A 316 2.03 22.95 2.39
C VAL A 316 1.14 24.11 2.84
N LEU A 317 0.18 24.53 2.01
CA LEU A 317 -0.80 25.54 2.39
C LEU A 317 -1.64 25.12 3.61
N GLY A 318 -2.06 23.85 3.66
CA GLY A 318 -2.80 23.25 4.76
C GLY A 318 -2.01 23.24 6.06
N ILE A 319 -0.71 22.94 6.02
CA ILE A 319 0.17 23.02 7.19
C ILE A 319 0.19 24.45 7.74
N ILE A 320 0.37 25.44 6.86
CA ILE A 320 0.52 26.83 7.32
C ILE A 320 -0.80 27.38 7.86
N SER A 321 -1.92 27.10 7.19
CA SER A 321 -3.25 27.56 7.63
C SER A 321 -3.65 26.94 8.96
N THR A 322 -3.25 25.70 9.21
CA THR A 322 -3.59 24.95 10.43
C THR A 322 -2.45 24.86 11.43
N ARG A 323 -1.41 25.71 11.33
CA ARG A 323 -0.23 25.67 12.20
C ARG A 323 -0.50 25.72 13.71
N LYS A 324 -1.66 26.27 14.10
CA LYS A 324 -2.12 26.33 15.50
C LYS A 324 -2.85 25.06 15.96
N SER A 325 -3.27 24.20 15.04
CA SER A 325 -3.97 22.96 15.33
C SER A 325 -2.98 21.88 15.78
N HIS A 326 -2.97 21.59 17.08
CA HIS A 326 -2.13 20.52 17.63
C HIS A 326 -2.37 19.16 16.96
N LEU A 327 -3.61 18.88 16.52
CA LEU A 327 -3.93 17.66 15.78
C LEU A 327 -3.15 17.63 14.46
N VAL A 328 -3.23 18.69 13.65
CA VAL A 328 -2.54 18.73 12.36
C VAL A 328 -1.02 18.70 12.56
N SER A 329 -0.47 19.46 13.51
CA SER A 329 0.96 19.42 13.81
C SER A 329 1.44 18.01 14.17
N GLY A 330 0.68 17.27 14.98
CA GLY A 330 1.04 15.90 15.31
C GLY A 330 0.91 14.93 14.13
N LEU A 331 -0.11 15.11 13.27
CA LEU A 331 -0.22 14.33 12.02
C LEU A 331 0.93 14.63 11.06
N VAL A 332 1.36 15.89 10.94
CA VAL A 332 2.56 16.26 10.16
C VAL A 332 3.80 15.58 10.75
N GLY A 333 3.98 15.63 12.07
CA GLY A 333 5.07 14.94 12.76
C GLY A 333 5.07 13.43 12.49
N LEU A 334 3.90 12.80 12.52
CA LEU A 334 3.74 11.38 12.16
C LEU A 334 4.06 11.12 10.69
N SER A 335 3.65 11.99 9.77
CA SER A 335 3.96 11.85 8.34
C SER A 335 5.47 11.87 8.11
N ILE A 336 6.20 12.77 8.77
CA ILE A 336 7.67 12.84 8.71
C ILE A 336 8.27 11.56 9.30
N PHE A 337 7.79 11.12 10.47
CA PHE A 337 8.23 9.89 11.11
C PHE A 337 8.05 8.67 10.18
N LEU A 338 6.90 8.54 9.53
CA LEU A 338 6.61 7.42 8.63
C LEU A 338 7.46 7.45 7.36
N VAL A 339 7.82 8.64 6.87
CA VAL A 339 8.77 8.80 5.74
C VAL A 339 10.18 8.38 6.16
N LEU A 340 10.66 8.82 7.32
CA LEU A 340 11.96 8.37 7.84
C LEU A 340 11.98 6.86 8.07
N LEU A 341 10.88 6.29 8.55
CA LEU A 341 10.72 4.85 8.71
C LEU A 341 10.74 4.12 7.37
N SER A 342 10.22 4.74 6.30
CA SER A 342 10.17 4.14 4.97
C SER A 342 11.55 4.00 4.33
N PHE A 343 12.55 4.74 4.81
CA PHE A 343 13.91 4.70 4.30
C PHE A 343 14.65 3.41 4.61
N GLY A 344 14.21 2.63 5.61
CA GLY A 344 14.74 1.30 5.90
C GLY A 344 16.26 1.24 5.89
N HIS A 345 16.87 0.45 5.01
CA HIS A 345 18.35 0.31 4.95
C HIS A 345 19.07 1.59 4.49
N HIS A 346 18.39 2.54 3.84
CA HIS A 346 18.97 3.85 3.52
C HIS A 346 19.06 4.78 4.74
N PHE A 347 18.36 4.46 5.81
CA PHE A 347 18.52 5.09 7.13
C PHE A 347 18.54 4.01 8.22
N GLU A 348 19.46 3.06 8.08
CA GLU A 348 19.48 1.83 8.86
C GLU A 348 19.50 2.08 10.37
N PHE A 349 20.29 3.05 10.85
CA PHE A 349 20.34 3.43 12.26
C PHE A 349 18.95 3.75 12.85
N PHE A 350 18.13 4.50 12.13
CA PHE A 350 16.78 4.84 12.60
C PHE A 350 15.86 3.63 12.51
N TYR A 351 15.95 2.84 11.44
CA TYR A 351 15.10 1.67 11.25
C TYR A 351 15.41 0.55 12.24
N SER A 352 16.69 0.28 12.51
CA SER A 352 17.14 -0.78 13.41
C SER A 352 16.66 -0.55 14.85
N LEU A 353 16.57 0.70 15.31
CA LEU A 353 15.98 1.04 16.61
C LEU A 353 14.55 0.49 16.77
N PHE A 354 13.73 0.53 15.72
CA PHE A 354 12.39 -0.06 15.77
C PHE A 354 12.42 -1.56 15.53
N PHE A 355 13.30 -2.01 14.65
CA PHE A 355 13.46 -3.42 14.31
C PHE A 355 13.87 -4.28 15.51
N ASP A 356 14.83 -3.81 16.28
CA ASP A 356 15.43 -4.58 17.37
C ASP A 356 14.60 -4.47 18.66
N TYR A 357 13.99 -3.31 18.93
CA TYR A 357 13.35 -3.03 20.22
C TYR A 357 11.82 -3.01 20.20
N PHE A 358 11.18 -2.72 19.05
CA PHE A 358 9.73 -2.56 19.02
C PHE A 358 9.00 -3.91 18.88
N PRO A 359 8.07 -4.26 19.79
CA PRO A 359 7.42 -5.56 19.76
C PRO A 359 6.75 -5.87 18.41
N PHE A 360 6.99 -7.10 17.91
CA PHE A 360 6.48 -7.61 16.63
C PHE A 360 6.93 -6.86 15.37
N PHE A 361 7.70 -5.78 15.48
CA PHE A 361 8.12 -5.00 14.32
C PHE A 361 9.07 -5.78 13.42
N ASN A 362 9.93 -6.63 14.00
CA ASN A 362 10.81 -7.56 13.28
C ASN A 362 10.08 -8.64 12.46
N LYS A 363 8.73 -8.68 12.48
CA LYS A 363 7.90 -9.54 11.63
C LYS A 363 7.50 -8.87 10.31
N PHE A 364 7.73 -7.57 10.18
CA PHE A 364 7.34 -6.77 9.02
C PHE A 364 8.43 -6.77 7.95
N ARG A 365 8.01 -6.52 6.71
CA ARG A 365 8.90 -6.38 5.54
C ARG A 365 8.46 -5.18 4.71
N ALA A 366 9.31 -4.66 3.84
CA ALA A 366 9.01 -3.53 2.96
C ALA A 366 8.63 -2.24 3.73
N PRO A 367 9.62 -1.53 4.30
CA PRO A 367 9.46 -0.24 4.97
C PRO A 367 8.63 0.78 4.18
N MET A 368 8.71 0.78 2.84
CA MET A 368 7.94 1.67 1.97
C MET A 368 6.43 1.66 2.22
N MET A 369 5.87 0.60 2.84
CA MET A 369 4.45 0.52 3.15
C MET A 369 3.95 1.62 4.10
N SER A 370 4.81 2.24 4.90
CA SER A 370 4.43 3.37 5.76
C SER A 370 3.93 4.57 4.95
N ILE A 371 4.42 4.74 3.71
CA ILE A 371 4.03 5.83 2.80
C ILE A 371 2.54 5.86 2.50
N THR A 372 1.86 4.71 2.58
CA THR A 372 0.40 4.67 2.43
C THR A 372 -0.33 5.49 3.50
N VAL A 373 0.10 5.40 4.76
CA VAL A 373 -0.49 6.19 5.85
C VAL A 373 -0.02 7.64 5.76
N THR A 374 1.23 7.88 5.32
CA THR A 374 1.73 9.23 5.00
C THR A 374 0.84 9.91 3.95
N PHE A 375 0.49 9.23 2.87
CA PHE A 375 -0.37 9.80 1.82
C PHE A 375 -1.77 10.14 2.34
N PHE A 376 -2.37 9.29 3.19
CA PHE A 376 -3.64 9.60 3.86
C PHE A 376 -3.56 10.90 4.68
N ILE A 377 -2.46 11.10 5.41
CA ILE A 377 -2.23 12.34 6.18
C ILE A 377 -2.06 13.53 5.24
N ILE A 378 -1.27 13.37 4.17
CA ILE A 378 -1.04 14.42 3.17
C ILE A 378 -2.37 14.86 2.57
N ILE A 379 -3.17 13.94 2.03
CA ILE A 379 -4.44 14.32 1.36
C ILE A 379 -5.45 14.96 2.33
N LEU A 380 -5.48 14.51 3.59
CA LEU A 380 -6.31 15.12 4.63
C LEU A 380 -5.90 16.58 4.87
N ILE A 381 -4.59 16.86 4.98
CA ILE A 381 -4.07 18.21 5.19
C ILE A 381 -4.18 19.06 3.92
N SER A 382 -4.05 18.47 2.73
CA SER A 382 -4.33 19.16 1.47
C SER A 382 -5.77 19.67 1.38
N ALA A 383 -6.75 18.93 1.93
CA ALA A 383 -8.12 19.41 2.04
C ALA A 383 -8.23 20.66 2.94
N PHE A 384 -7.48 20.75 4.04
CA PHE A 384 -7.39 21.99 4.82
C PHE A 384 -6.73 23.14 4.03
N GLY A 385 -5.77 22.82 3.15
CA GLY A 385 -5.18 23.79 2.24
C GLY A 385 -6.18 24.38 1.25
N LEU A 386 -7.06 23.54 0.71
CA LEU A 386 -8.13 24.00 -0.18
C LEU A 386 -9.20 24.81 0.58
N GLU A 387 -9.59 24.37 1.78
CA GLU A 387 -10.49 25.13 2.67
C GLU A 387 -9.94 26.53 2.95
N TYR A 388 -8.65 26.62 3.27
CA TYR A 388 -7.97 27.89 3.49
C TYR A 388 -8.01 28.80 2.26
N LEU A 389 -7.69 28.27 1.08
CA LEU A 389 -7.74 29.06 -0.17
C LEU A 389 -9.15 29.58 -0.45
N MET A 390 -10.19 28.78 -0.19
CA MET A 390 -11.57 29.20 -0.43
C MET A 390 -12.02 30.38 0.44
N GLY A 391 -11.41 30.54 1.62
CA GLY A 391 -11.62 31.66 2.53
C GLY A 391 -10.51 32.71 2.52
N ALA A 392 -9.55 32.63 1.59
CA ALA A 392 -8.36 33.48 1.59
C ALA A 392 -8.66 34.92 1.17
N GLU A 393 -7.95 35.88 1.80
CA GLU A 393 -8.04 37.30 1.50
C GLU A 393 -6.83 37.78 0.67
N LYS A 394 -6.88 39.01 0.12
CA LYS A 394 -5.79 39.58 -0.69
C LYS A 394 -4.40 39.52 -0.04
N LYS A 395 -4.31 39.59 1.30
CA LYS A 395 -3.05 39.48 2.04
C LYS A 395 -2.38 38.11 1.90
N ASP A 396 -3.18 37.07 1.67
CA ASP A 396 -2.73 35.68 1.57
C ASP A 396 -2.24 35.34 0.14
N PHE A 397 -2.46 36.25 -0.81
CA PHE A 397 -2.04 36.10 -2.21
C PHE A 397 -0.53 35.92 -2.34
N ARG A 398 0.25 36.78 -1.69
CA ARG A 398 1.72 36.75 -1.75
C ARG A 398 2.26 35.43 -1.22
N GLN A 399 1.71 34.94 -0.11
CA GLN A 399 2.13 33.67 0.49
C GLN A 399 1.80 32.49 -0.42
N SER A 400 0.61 32.48 -1.01
CA SER A 400 0.19 31.45 -1.96
C SER A 400 1.15 31.42 -3.15
N LEU A 401 1.40 32.58 -3.78
CA LEU A 401 2.33 32.71 -4.91
C LEU A 401 3.76 32.27 -4.57
N TRP A 402 4.27 32.54 -3.36
CA TRP A 402 5.59 32.07 -2.94
C TRP A 402 5.67 30.54 -2.93
N ILE A 403 4.66 29.86 -2.39
CA ILE A 403 4.63 28.39 -2.36
C ILE A 403 4.61 27.84 -3.80
N PHE A 404 3.80 28.43 -4.68
CA PHE A 404 3.82 28.09 -6.11
C PHE A 404 5.19 28.32 -6.75
N GLY A 405 5.80 29.48 -6.51
CA GLY A 405 7.13 29.84 -6.98
C GLY A 405 8.19 28.84 -6.52
N CYS A 406 8.12 28.38 -5.27
CA CYS A 406 9.00 27.33 -4.75
C CYS A 406 8.82 26.00 -5.50
N PHE A 407 7.58 25.55 -5.74
CA PHE A 407 7.35 24.32 -6.52
C PHE A 407 7.82 24.49 -7.98
N CYS A 408 7.56 25.63 -8.62
CA CYS A 408 8.13 25.92 -9.94
C CYS A 408 9.66 25.82 -9.93
N ALA A 409 10.32 26.47 -8.96
CA ALA A 409 11.77 26.46 -8.82
C ALA A 409 12.32 25.04 -8.59
N ILE A 410 11.70 24.27 -7.69
CA ILE A 410 12.06 22.85 -7.46
C ILE A 410 11.96 22.07 -8.78
N GLY A 411 10.87 22.25 -9.53
CA GLY A 411 10.70 21.59 -10.83
C GLY A 411 11.81 21.95 -11.81
N PHE A 412 12.17 23.23 -11.93
CA PHE A 412 13.25 23.69 -12.81
C PHE A 412 14.62 23.16 -12.37
N ILE A 413 14.92 23.17 -11.07
CA ILE A 413 16.17 22.64 -10.53
C ILE A 413 16.29 21.14 -10.83
N ILE A 414 15.24 20.36 -10.54
CA ILE A 414 15.25 18.92 -10.82
C ILE A 414 15.35 18.66 -12.33
N TRP A 415 14.63 19.44 -13.16
CA TRP A 415 14.70 19.33 -14.62
C TRP A 415 16.12 19.59 -15.14
N PHE A 416 16.77 20.65 -14.67
CA PHE A 416 18.14 20.97 -15.04
C PHE A 416 19.12 19.87 -14.62
N LEU A 417 19.02 19.38 -13.38
CA LEU A 417 19.86 18.31 -12.84
C LEU A 417 19.60 16.94 -13.49
N SER A 418 18.41 16.71 -14.06
CA SER A 418 18.04 15.43 -14.68
C SER A 418 18.92 15.04 -15.87
N SER A 419 19.62 16.01 -16.47
CA SER A 419 20.61 15.77 -17.53
C SER A 419 21.78 14.88 -17.09
N GLY A 420 22.14 14.91 -15.80
CA GLY A 420 23.22 14.12 -15.21
C GLY A 420 22.79 12.75 -14.66
N PHE A 421 21.52 12.36 -14.79
CA PHE A 421 21.06 11.06 -14.28
C PHE A 421 21.58 9.89 -15.12
N LEU A 422 21.92 8.78 -14.45
CA LEU A 422 22.52 7.61 -15.11
C LEU A 422 21.50 6.77 -15.91
N PHE A 423 20.23 6.79 -15.50
CA PHE A 423 19.12 6.00 -16.07
C PHE A 423 19.41 4.48 -16.16
N SER A 424 20.34 3.96 -15.36
CA SER A 424 20.71 2.54 -15.27
C SER A 424 20.22 1.93 -13.98
N HIS A 425 19.78 0.68 -14.06
CA HIS A 425 19.43 -0.15 -12.92
C HIS A 425 20.52 -1.18 -12.63
N VAL A 426 20.68 -1.61 -11.38
CA VAL A 426 21.70 -2.60 -10.97
C VAL A 426 21.49 -3.95 -11.66
N ASN A 427 20.23 -4.31 -11.95
CA ASN A 427 19.88 -5.57 -12.63
C ASN A 427 19.77 -5.43 -14.17
N ASP A 428 20.28 -4.36 -14.79
CA ASP A 428 20.28 -4.23 -16.25
C ASP A 428 21.34 -5.16 -16.88
N SER A 429 20.95 -6.39 -17.19
CA SER A 429 21.81 -7.42 -17.80
C SER A 429 21.54 -7.57 -19.31
N TYR A 430 21.67 -6.48 -20.07
CA TYR A 430 21.43 -6.45 -21.52
C TYR A 430 22.69 -6.06 -22.30
N GLY A 431 22.72 -6.33 -23.61
CA GLY A 431 23.78 -5.83 -24.49
C GLY A 431 23.82 -4.30 -24.53
N GLU A 432 24.98 -3.71 -24.81
CA GLU A 432 25.23 -2.26 -24.71
C GLU A 432 24.22 -1.42 -25.51
N GLU A 433 23.88 -1.84 -26.73
CA GLU A 433 22.90 -1.17 -27.58
C GLU A 433 21.51 -1.16 -26.94
N THR A 434 21.07 -2.29 -26.37
CA THR A 434 19.78 -2.41 -25.69
C THR A 434 19.74 -1.53 -24.44
N ILE A 435 20.83 -1.48 -23.66
CA ILE A 435 20.94 -0.59 -22.50
C ILE A 435 20.84 0.88 -22.94
N ARG A 436 21.49 1.27 -24.04
CA ARG A 436 21.40 2.64 -24.57
C ARG A 436 19.96 3.01 -24.93
N ILE A 437 19.24 2.11 -25.61
CA ILE A 437 17.82 2.31 -25.94
C ILE A 437 16.98 2.48 -24.67
N ILE A 438 17.16 1.59 -23.68
CA ILE A 438 16.43 1.63 -22.40
C ILE A 438 16.69 2.96 -21.68
N LYS A 439 17.94 3.42 -21.60
CA LYS A 439 18.31 4.70 -20.97
C LYS A 439 17.64 5.88 -21.66
N THR A 440 17.64 5.91 -22.99
CA THR A 440 16.97 6.97 -23.77
C THR A 440 15.47 6.97 -23.50
N ILE A 441 14.83 5.80 -23.46
CA ILE A 441 13.39 5.68 -23.15
C ILE A 441 13.09 6.18 -21.73
N ARG A 442 13.89 5.78 -20.73
CA ARG A 442 13.76 6.26 -19.34
C ARG A 442 13.89 7.78 -19.25
N LYS A 443 14.82 8.37 -20.01
CA LYS A 443 14.99 9.83 -20.12
C LYS A 443 13.79 10.52 -20.77
N GLU A 444 13.29 9.99 -21.87
CA GLU A 444 12.09 10.51 -22.57
C GLU A 444 10.86 10.50 -21.65
N LEU A 445 10.64 9.42 -20.89
CA LEU A 445 9.54 9.33 -19.93
C LEU A 445 9.62 10.41 -18.84
N LEU A 446 10.81 10.64 -18.31
CA LEU A 446 11.04 11.70 -17.32
C LEU A 446 10.82 13.10 -17.92
N GLN A 447 11.28 13.34 -19.15
CA GLN A 447 11.05 14.61 -19.86
C GLN A 447 9.56 14.89 -20.09
N ASN A 448 8.80 13.88 -20.49
CA ASN A 448 7.34 13.98 -20.64
C ASN A 448 6.64 14.29 -19.31
N ASP A 449 7.13 13.73 -18.21
CA ASP A 449 6.59 14.04 -16.89
C ASP A 449 6.88 15.48 -16.45
N PHE A 450 8.01 16.07 -16.84
CA PHE A 450 8.29 17.49 -16.57
C PHE A 450 7.32 18.42 -17.31
N ILE A 451 6.99 18.12 -18.56
CA ILE A 451 5.98 18.88 -19.32
C ILE A 451 4.65 18.85 -18.55
N ARG A 452 4.20 17.64 -18.17
CA ARG A 452 2.99 17.48 -17.35
C ARG A 452 3.08 18.23 -16.02
N TYR A 453 4.20 18.14 -15.31
CA TYR A 453 4.43 18.83 -14.04
C TYR A 453 4.28 20.36 -14.19
N PHE A 454 4.96 20.97 -15.15
CA PHE A 454 4.88 22.42 -15.37
C PHE A 454 3.50 22.85 -15.83
N LEU A 455 2.79 22.03 -16.62
CA LEU A 455 1.39 22.29 -16.99
C LEU A 455 0.49 22.29 -15.74
N ILE A 456 0.61 21.33 -14.84
CA ILE A 456 -0.22 21.26 -13.61
C ILE A 456 0.10 22.42 -12.68
N VAL A 457 1.38 22.69 -12.42
CA VAL A 457 1.77 23.79 -11.53
C VAL A 457 1.38 25.14 -12.12
N GLY A 458 1.60 25.35 -13.42
CA GLY A 458 1.23 26.58 -14.12
C GLY A 458 -0.28 26.81 -14.17
N THR A 459 -1.07 25.78 -14.50
CA THR A 459 -2.54 25.89 -14.49
C THR A 459 -3.10 26.11 -13.09
N THR A 460 -2.55 25.44 -12.08
CA THR A 460 -2.93 25.66 -10.68
C THR A 460 -2.64 27.11 -10.25
N ALA A 461 -1.45 27.61 -10.56
CA ALA A 461 -1.08 29.00 -10.28
C ALA A 461 -2.00 29.98 -11.01
N GLY A 462 -2.32 29.74 -12.28
CA GLY A 462 -3.25 30.55 -13.06
C GLY A 462 -4.65 30.61 -12.47
N VAL A 463 -5.19 29.48 -12.01
CA VAL A 463 -6.49 29.40 -11.33
C VAL A 463 -6.49 30.22 -10.04
N ILE A 464 -5.42 30.14 -9.25
CA ILE A 464 -5.32 30.88 -7.98
C ILE A 464 -5.13 32.37 -8.21
N VAL A 465 -4.32 32.77 -9.20
CA VAL A 465 -4.20 34.18 -9.61
C VAL A 465 -5.56 34.71 -10.07
N ALA A 466 -6.29 33.97 -10.90
CA ALA A 466 -7.63 34.37 -11.34
C ALA A 466 -8.60 34.56 -10.16
N PHE A 467 -8.54 33.70 -9.14
CA PHE A 467 -9.31 33.84 -7.91
C PHE A 467 -8.95 35.14 -7.16
N PHE A 468 -7.67 35.40 -6.90
CA PHE A 468 -7.24 36.62 -6.20
C PHE A 468 -7.43 37.91 -6.99
N MET A 469 -7.50 37.82 -8.33
CA MET A 469 -7.90 38.91 -9.21
C MET A 469 -9.42 39.09 -9.30
N ASN A 470 -10.21 38.37 -8.49
CA ASN A 470 -11.67 38.37 -8.49
C ASN A 470 -12.30 38.01 -9.86
N ARG A 471 -11.59 37.25 -10.72
CA ARG A 471 -12.10 36.78 -12.02
C ARG A 471 -12.99 35.54 -11.87
N ILE A 472 -12.77 34.76 -10.81
CA ILE A 472 -13.57 33.58 -10.45
C ILE A 472 -13.85 33.60 -8.93
N ASN A 473 -14.94 32.96 -8.50
CA ASN A 473 -15.24 32.80 -7.07
C ASN A 473 -14.54 31.56 -6.48
N SER A 474 -14.59 31.44 -5.16
CA SER A 474 -13.92 30.35 -4.42
C SER A 474 -14.48 28.95 -4.76
N TYR A 475 -15.77 28.83 -5.06
CA TYR A 475 -16.38 27.56 -5.45
C TYR A 475 -15.88 27.07 -6.81
N PHE A 476 -15.85 27.97 -7.81
CA PHE A 476 -15.29 27.65 -9.13
C PHE A 476 -13.81 27.28 -9.03
N MET A 477 -13.02 28.03 -8.25
CA MET A 477 -11.62 27.67 -7.98
C MET A 477 -11.52 26.25 -7.41
N ALA A 478 -12.30 25.91 -6.38
CA ALA A 478 -12.26 24.59 -5.76
C ALA A 478 -12.65 23.47 -6.72
N ILE A 479 -13.67 23.68 -7.56
CA ILE A 479 -14.08 22.72 -8.60
C ILE A 479 -12.96 22.53 -9.63
N PHE A 480 -12.36 23.63 -10.13
CA PHE A 480 -11.26 23.56 -11.10
C PHE A 480 -10.04 22.83 -10.54
N LEU A 481 -9.60 23.17 -9.33
CA LEU A 481 -8.47 22.50 -8.68
C LEU A 481 -8.77 21.01 -8.46
N THR A 482 -9.99 20.67 -8.04
CA THR A 482 -10.41 19.26 -7.92
C THR A 482 -10.39 18.55 -9.27
N GLY A 483 -10.85 19.22 -10.35
CA GLY A 483 -10.78 18.70 -11.72
C GLY A 483 -9.35 18.45 -12.20
N ILE A 484 -8.43 19.38 -11.95
CA ILE A 484 -7.00 19.23 -12.25
C ILE A 484 -6.45 18.00 -11.52
N MET A 485 -6.69 17.87 -10.21
CA MET A 485 -6.26 16.71 -9.43
C MET A 485 -6.80 15.39 -9.99
N ILE A 486 -8.09 15.34 -10.36
CA ILE A 486 -8.71 14.14 -10.92
C ILE A 486 -8.05 13.75 -12.23
N ILE A 487 -7.94 14.68 -13.18
CA ILE A 487 -7.32 14.45 -14.49
C ILE A 487 -5.88 13.97 -14.30
N ASP A 488 -5.17 14.61 -13.38
CA ASP A 488 -3.78 14.34 -13.08
C ASP A 488 -3.56 12.92 -12.52
N LEU A 489 -4.29 12.56 -11.46
CA LEU A 489 -4.18 11.23 -10.85
C LEU A 489 -4.66 10.12 -11.79
N ILE A 490 -5.78 10.33 -12.50
CA ILE A 490 -6.29 9.35 -13.48
C ILE A 490 -5.30 9.14 -14.62
N ASN A 491 -4.61 10.19 -15.08
CA ASN A 491 -3.59 10.06 -16.14
C ASN A 491 -2.45 9.11 -15.72
N VAL A 492 -1.98 9.16 -14.48
CA VAL A 492 -0.94 8.24 -13.99
C VAL A 492 -1.50 6.87 -13.68
N GLN A 493 -2.67 6.83 -13.05
CA GLN A 493 -3.38 5.60 -12.72
C GLN A 493 -3.60 4.75 -13.99
N SER A 494 -4.02 5.37 -15.10
CA SER A 494 -4.28 4.67 -16.36
C SER A 494 -3.03 4.09 -17.04
N LYS A 495 -1.82 4.57 -16.71
CA LYS A 495 -0.55 3.98 -17.20
C LYS A 495 -0.40 2.53 -16.73
N LYS A 496 -1.04 2.14 -15.63
CA LYS A 496 -1.19 0.74 -15.25
C LYS A 496 -2.44 0.17 -15.92
N GLU A 497 -2.24 -0.41 -17.10
CA GLU A 497 -3.32 -1.10 -17.80
C GLU A 497 -3.83 -2.30 -17.00
N ILE A 498 -5.11 -2.25 -16.67
CA ILE A 498 -5.78 -3.40 -16.06
C ILE A 498 -6.36 -4.24 -17.18
N LYS A 499 -5.74 -5.38 -17.44
CA LYS A 499 -6.34 -6.40 -18.27
C LYS A 499 -7.46 -7.06 -17.47
N PHE A 500 -8.67 -6.92 -17.95
CA PHE A 500 -9.81 -7.69 -17.45
C PHE A 500 -9.98 -8.93 -18.31
N SER A 501 -10.17 -10.06 -17.66
CA SER A 501 -10.44 -11.30 -18.38
C SER A 501 -11.30 -12.23 -17.55
N ASP A 502 -11.97 -13.14 -18.25
CA ASP A 502 -12.62 -14.27 -17.61
C ASP A 502 -11.54 -15.11 -16.90
N ILE A 503 -11.59 -15.10 -15.58
CA ILE A 503 -10.69 -15.88 -14.73
C ILE A 503 -10.76 -17.35 -15.12
N LYS A 504 -11.94 -17.91 -15.45
CA LYS A 504 -12.07 -19.32 -15.82
C LYS A 504 -11.33 -19.61 -17.13
N LYS A 505 -11.42 -18.70 -18.10
CA LYS A 505 -10.68 -18.82 -19.37
C LYS A 505 -9.16 -18.70 -19.16
N LEU A 506 -8.74 -17.76 -18.31
CA LEU A 506 -7.33 -17.64 -17.93
C LEU A 506 -6.80 -18.84 -17.16
N GLU A 507 -7.56 -19.33 -16.18
CA GLU A 507 -7.24 -20.53 -15.39
C GLU A 507 -7.06 -21.71 -16.34
N ARG A 508 -8.00 -21.92 -17.29
CA ARG A 508 -7.89 -22.97 -18.32
C ARG A 508 -6.67 -22.79 -19.24
N LYS A 509 -6.29 -21.55 -19.57
CA LYS A 509 -5.15 -21.27 -20.44
C LYS A 509 -3.82 -21.47 -19.70
N HIS A 510 -3.72 -20.95 -18.48
CA HIS A 510 -2.50 -20.94 -17.69
C HIS A 510 -2.19 -22.32 -17.11
N PHE A 511 -3.22 -23.03 -16.64
CA PHE A 511 -3.13 -24.41 -16.17
C PHE A 511 -3.60 -25.37 -17.27
N LYS A 512 -3.27 -25.13 -18.54
CA LYS A 512 -3.58 -26.09 -19.59
C LYS A 512 -2.74 -27.34 -19.35
N LYS A 513 -3.38 -28.52 -19.27
CA LYS A 513 -2.68 -29.80 -19.13
C LYS A 513 -1.67 -29.97 -20.26
N THR A 514 -0.45 -30.30 -19.87
CA THR A 514 0.68 -30.67 -20.73
C THR A 514 0.74 -32.19 -20.92
N SER A 515 1.62 -32.66 -21.81
CA SER A 515 1.92 -34.09 -21.93
C SER A 515 2.46 -34.67 -20.62
N ALA A 516 3.29 -33.91 -19.90
CA ALA A 516 3.80 -34.28 -18.58
C ALA A 516 2.67 -34.41 -17.54
N ASP A 517 1.69 -33.49 -17.55
CA ASP A 517 0.52 -33.60 -16.65
C ASP A 517 -0.25 -34.91 -16.90
N ASN A 518 -0.44 -35.29 -18.15
CA ASN A 518 -1.16 -36.53 -18.48
C ASN A 518 -0.39 -37.77 -18.04
N PHE A 519 0.93 -37.77 -18.19
CA PHE A 519 1.80 -38.84 -17.69
C PHE A 519 1.67 -38.98 -16.17
N PHE A 520 1.85 -37.90 -15.41
CA PHE A 520 1.76 -37.94 -13.94
C PHE A 520 0.34 -38.27 -13.43
N LEU A 521 -0.72 -37.83 -14.12
CA LEU A 521 -2.09 -38.19 -13.74
C LEU A 521 -2.45 -39.66 -13.99
N SER A 522 -1.68 -40.34 -14.86
CA SER A 522 -1.85 -41.78 -15.13
C SER A 522 -1.26 -42.64 -14.01
N ASP A 523 -0.22 -42.14 -13.34
CA ASP A 523 0.41 -42.78 -12.19
C ASP A 523 -0.52 -42.70 -10.96
N LYS A 524 -0.68 -43.84 -10.26
CA LYS A 524 -1.53 -43.99 -9.06
C LYS A 524 -0.72 -44.15 -7.79
N GLU A 525 0.61 -44.21 -7.88
CA GLU A 525 1.48 -44.27 -6.72
C GLU A 525 1.48 -42.94 -5.95
N ILE A 526 1.98 -42.98 -4.70
CA ILE A 526 2.13 -41.79 -3.88
C ILE A 526 3.44 -41.11 -4.26
N PHE A 527 3.37 -40.10 -5.12
CA PHE A 527 4.51 -39.30 -5.52
C PHE A 527 4.26 -37.80 -5.34
N ARG A 528 5.35 -37.03 -5.39
CA ARG A 528 5.31 -35.56 -5.43
C ARG A 528 6.24 -35.06 -6.53
N ILE A 529 5.80 -34.01 -7.21
CA ILE A 529 6.58 -33.35 -8.25
C ILE A 529 7.67 -32.50 -7.59
N PHE A 530 8.91 -32.69 -8.04
CA PHE A 530 10.04 -31.80 -7.77
C PHE A 530 10.29 -30.88 -8.97
N PRO A 531 9.84 -29.62 -8.93
CA PRO A 531 10.06 -28.71 -10.06
C PRO A 531 11.49 -28.17 -10.03
N ILE A 532 12.17 -28.16 -11.19
CA ILE A 532 13.57 -27.72 -11.30
C ILE A 532 13.64 -26.24 -11.69
N GLY A 533 14.63 -25.51 -11.16
CA GLY A 533 14.95 -24.14 -11.55
C GLY A 533 13.85 -23.13 -11.20
N LYS A 534 13.47 -22.27 -12.16
CA LYS A 534 12.44 -21.23 -11.95
C LYS A 534 11.05 -21.80 -11.64
N LEU A 535 10.79 -23.06 -11.99
CA LEU A 535 9.51 -23.71 -11.74
C LEU A 535 9.31 -24.05 -10.25
N PHE A 536 10.39 -24.14 -9.46
CA PHE A 536 10.30 -24.46 -8.04
C PHE A 536 9.49 -23.39 -7.28
N GLY A 537 9.58 -22.12 -7.68
CA GLY A 537 8.80 -21.03 -7.09
C GLY A 537 7.40 -20.84 -7.69
N SER A 538 6.92 -21.73 -8.57
CA SER A 538 5.65 -21.59 -9.26
C SER A 538 4.55 -22.46 -8.65
N ASN A 539 3.32 -21.94 -8.60
CA ASN A 539 2.14 -22.71 -8.18
C ASN A 539 1.50 -23.52 -9.33
N GLN A 540 2.14 -23.58 -10.50
CA GLN A 540 1.60 -24.28 -11.67
C GLN A 540 1.35 -25.76 -11.40
N TRP A 541 2.34 -26.48 -10.86
CA TRP A 541 2.25 -27.91 -10.58
C TRP A 541 1.22 -28.25 -9.49
N SER A 542 1.11 -27.39 -8.47
CA SER A 542 0.15 -27.54 -7.37
C SER A 542 -1.32 -27.48 -7.82
N TYR A 543 -1.60 -27.05 -9.05
CA TYR A 543 -2.96 -27.00 -9.56
C TYR A 543 -3.54 -28.40 -9.80
N TYR A 544 -2.73 -29.34 -10.32
CA TYR A 544 -3.16 -30.71 -10.63
C TYR A 544 -2.50 -31.77 -9.74
N HIS A 545 -1.34 -31.47 -9.15
CA HIS A 545 -0.48 -32.46 -8.51
C HIS A 545 -0.06 -32.03 -7.11
N GLN A 546 0.55 -32.95 -6.37
CA GLN A 546 1.30 -32.59 -5.16
C GLN A 546 2.72 -32.18 -5.55
N SER A 547 3.12 -30.98 -5.17
CA SER A 547 4.44 -30.42 -5.52
C SER A 547 5.22 -30.09 -4.26
N ILE A 548 6.52 -30.41 -4.24
CA ILE A 548 7.44 -29.96 -3.19
C ILE A 548 7.91 -28.50 -3.39
N GLY A 549 7.73 -27.97 -4.60
CA GLY A 549 7.86 -26.53 -4.88
C GLY A 549 6.54 -25.77 -4.67
N GLY A 550 6.61 -24.45 -4.78
CA GLY A 550 5.46 -23.54 -4.75
C GLY A 550 5.85 -22.13 -4.30
N TYR A 551 4.83 -21.27 -4.19
CA TYR A 551 4.92 -19.92 -3.65
C TYR A 551 3.79 -19.65 -2.66
N SER A 552 4.18 -19.18 -1.48
CA SER A 552 3.30 -18.65 -0.43
C SER A 552 4.04 -17.54 0.31
N SER A 553 3.35 -16.42 0.56
CA SER A 553 3.87 -15.28 1.32
C SER A 553 4.16 -15.57 2.80
N ILE A 554 3.67 -16.70 3.31
CA ILE A 554 3.85 -17.15 4.69
C ILE A 554 4.06 -18.67 4.71
N LYS A 555 5.05 -19.13 3.93
CA LYS A 555 5.47 -20.54 3.91
C LYS A 555 6.02 -20.98 5.28
N MET A 556 6.05 -22.29 5.53
CA MET A 556 6.62 -22.81 6.79
C MET A 556 8.13 -22.60 6.81
N ASN A 557 8.70 -22.40 8.00
CA ASN A 557 10.11 -22.08 8.13
C ASN A 557 11.01 -23.23 7.69
N GLY A 558 10.72 -24.46 8.08
CA GLY A 558 11.51 -25.63 7.67
C GLY A 558 11.62 -25.79 6.15
N ILE A 559 10.57 -25.42 5.40
CA ILE A 559 10.64 -25.40 3.92
C ILE A 559 11.61 -24.31 3.45
N GLN A 560 11.55 -23.11 4.04
CA GLN A 560 12.48 -22.04 3.70
C GLN A 560 13.93 -22.42 4.00
N GLU A 561 14.18 -23.08 5.13
CA GLU A 561 15.52 -23.56 5.50
C GLU A 561 16.02 -24.63 4.53
N ILE A 562 15.17 -25.59 4.12
CA ILE A 562 15.55 -26.58 3.10
C ILE A 562 15.90 -25.89 1.78
N ILE A 563 15.10 -24.90 1.37
CA ILE A 563 15.33 -24.13 0.14
C ILE A 563 16.69 -23.42 0.22
N THR A 564 16.93 -22.67 1.30
CA THR A 564 18.13 -21.85 1.46
C THR A 564 19.39 -22.71 1.63
N ASN A 565 19.31 -23.80 2.39
CA ASN A 565 20.49 -24.55 2.80
C ASN A 565 20.81 -25.76 1.91
N ASN A 566 19.80 -26.36 1.25
CA ASN A 566 19.99 -27.61 0.50
C ASN A 566 19.72 -27.49 -1.01
N LEU A 567 18.88 -26.53 -1.44
CA LEU A 567 18.47 -26.43 -2.85
C LEU A 567 19.17 -25.31 -3.61
N TYR A 568 19.45 -24.19 -2.95
CA TYR A 568 20.11 -23.02 -3.54
C TYR A 568 21.34 -22.66 -2.71
N HIS A 569 22.33 -23.54 -2.67
CA HIS A 569 23.64 -23.16 -2.16
C HIS A 569 24.20 -22.06 -3.08
N PRO A 570 24.60 -20.89 -2.58
CA PRO A 570 25.47 -20.02 -3.34
C PRO A 570 26.78 -20.80 -3.54
N MET A 571 27.14 -21.07 -4.79
CA MET A 571 28.55 -21.30 -5.14
C MET A 571 29.29 -19.98 -5.10
#